data_AF-A0A7Y0CRM0-F1
#
_entry.id   AF-A0A7Y0CRM0-F1
#
_cell.length_a   1.000
_cell.length_b   1.000
_cell.length_c   1.000
_cell.angle_alpha   90.00
_cell.angle_beta   90.00
_cell.angle_gamma   90.00
#
_symmetry.space_group_name_H-M   'P 1'
#
loop_
_entity.id
_entity.type
_entity.pdbx_description
1 polymer ?
#
loop_
_entity_poly.entity_id
_entity_poly.type
_entity_poly.pdbx_seq_one_letter_code
_entity_poly.pdbx_strand_id
1 'polypeptide(L)'
;MSIINDENATVDTAEFDRYVCRTVQAMRRSLGVTVAELAAASGLPDADIEAIERGATTTRAERQDIAVAVCWLSNNAVAHRA
;
A
#
# COMPACT_ATOMS: atom_id res chain seq x y z
N MET A 1 -13.01 14.23 -39.85
CA MET A 1 -12.43 13.10 -39.12
C MET A 1 -11.34 13.67 -38.23
N SER A 2 -11.65 13.96 -36.97
CA SER A 2 -10.70 14.57 -36.03
C SER A 2 -10.08 13.45 -35.20
N ILE A 3 -8.78 13.25 -35.36
CA ILE A 3 -8.00 12.35 -34.50
C ILE A 3 -7.83 13.11 -33.18
N ILE A 4 -8.49 12.66 -32.13
CA ILE A 4 -8.23 13.16 -30.78
C ILE A 4 -6.89 12.56 -30.39
N ASN A 5 -5.83 13.38 -30.43
CA ASN A 5 -4.54 13.07 -29.83
C ASN A 5 -4.72 13.04 -28.31
N ASP A 6 -4.87 11.83 -27.77
CA ASP A 6 -4.85 11.53 -26.34
C ASP A 6 -3.40 11.58 -25.83
N GLU A 7 -2.81 12.78 -25.83
CA GLU A 7 -1.38 13.00 -25.52
C GLU A 7 -1.12 13.52 -24.10
N ASN A 8 -2.08 13.41 -23.17
CA ASN A 8 -1.85 13.89 -21.80
C ASN A 8 -2.57 13.13 -20.68
N ALA A 9 -2.64 11.81 -20.75
CA ALA A 9 -2.99 10.97 -19.60
C ALA A 9 -1.75 10.78 -18.69
N THR A 10 -1.12 11.86 -18.23
CA THR A 10 -0.18 11.75 -17.10
C THR A 10 -1.03 11.40 -15.88
N VAL A 11 -0.94 10.15 -15.43
CA VAL A 11 -1.48 9.76 -14.11
C VAL A 11 -0.97 10.78 -13.12
N ASP A 12 -1.88 11.46 -12.41
CA ASP A 12 -1.49 12.30 -11.29
C ASP A 12 -0.85 11.38 -10.24
N THR A 13 0.48 11.29 -10.29
CA THR A 13 1.25 10.39 -9.44
C THR A 13 1.06 10.75 -7.97
N ALA A 14 0.78 12.02 -7.66
CA ALA A 14 0.49 12.45 -6.30
C ALA A 14 -0.91 12.01 -5.84
N GLU A 15 -1.92 12.01 -6.71
CA GLU A 15 -3.22 11.42 -6.40
C GLU A 15 -3.10 9.91 -6.15
N PHE A 16 -2.32 9.21 -6.98
CA PHE A 16 -2.06 7.79 -6.81
C PHE A 16 -1.33 7.49 -5.49
N ASP A 17 -0.28 8.24 -5.15
CA ASP A 17 0.45 8.06 -3.89
C ASP A 17 -0.44 8.31 -2.66
N ARG A 18 -1.33 9.30 -2.73
CA ARG A 18 -2.35 9.54 -1.69
C ARG A 18 -3.33 8.37 -1.56
N TYR A 19 -3.75 7.79 -2.68
CA TYR A 19 -4.63 6.62 -2.68
C TYR A 19 -3.95 5.42 -2.04
N VAL A 20 -2.68 5.15 -2.39
CA VAL A 20 -1.88 4.08 -1.79
C VAL A 20 -1.75 4.29 -0.28
N CYS A 21 -1.34 5.48 0.15
CA CYS A 21 -1.24 5.86 1.56
C CYS A 21 -2.52 5.55 2.35
N ARG A 22 -3.68 6.03 1.87
CA ARG A 22 -4.97 5.80 2.54
C ARG A 22 -5.33 4.32 2.59
N THR A 23 -5.04 3.58 1.52
CA THR A 23 -5.32 2.15 1.42
C THR A 23 -4.48 1.36 2.44
N VAL A 24 -3.17 1.61 2.50
CA VAL A 24 -2.25 0.96 3.45
C VAL A 24 -2.68 1.22 4.89
N GLN A 25 -2.96 2.49 5.24
CA GLN A 25 -3.45 2.85 6.58
C GLN A 25 -4.76 2.14 6.92
N ALA A 26 -5.72 2.09 6.00
CA ALA A 26 -7.02 1.47 6.22
C ALA A 26 -6.90 -0.05 6.44
N MET A 27 -6.16 -0.74 5.57
CA MET A 27 -5.92 -2.18 5.68
C MET A 27 -5.25 -2.51 7.02
N ARG A 28 -4.15 -1.84 7.34
CA ARG A 28 -3.41 -2.06 8.58
C ARG A 28 -4.29 -1.88 9.82
N ARG A 29 -5.03 -0.77 9.88
CA ARG A 29 -5.94 -0.47 11.00
C ARG A 29 -7.09 -1.48 11.10
N SER A 30 -7.65 -1.93 9.97
CA SER A 30 -8.71 -2.94 9.97
C SER A 30 -8.26 -4.30 10.52
N LEU A 31 -6.99 -4.65 10.29
CA LEU A 31 -6.38 -5.86 10.82
C LEU A 31 -5.91 -5.70 12.27
N GLY A 32 -5.84 -4.47 12.78
CA GLY A 32 -5.33 -4.17 14.12
C GLY A 32 -3.82 -4.38 14.24
N VAL A 33 -3.07 -4.34 13.12
CA VAL A 33 -1.62 -4.57 13.10
C VAL A 33 -0.84 -3.26 13.16
N THR A 34 0.34 -3.32 13.75
CA THR A 34 1.28 -2.22 13.88
C THR A 34 2.09 -2.01 12.60
N VAL A 35 2.78 -0.87 12.50
CA VAL A 35 3.73 -0.62 11.40
C VAL A 35 4.84 -1.67 11.40
N ALA A 36 5.41 -1.98 12.56
CA ALA A 36 6.47 -2.98 12.70
C ALA A 36 6.02 -4.38 12.25
N GLU A 37 4.78 -4.79 12.56
CA GLU A 37 4.25 -6.08 12.10
C GLU A 37 4.03 -6.11 10.57
N LEU A 38 3.56 -5.00 9.98
CA LEU A 38 3.43 -4.89 8.54
C LEU A 38 4.79 -4.87 7.84
N ALA A 39 5.76 -4.15 8.38
CA ALA A 39 7.14 -4.11 7.91
C ALA A 39 7.79 -5.49 7.95
N ALA A 40 7.69 -6.20 9.08
CA ALA A 40 8.19 -7.56 9.21
C ALA A 40 7.54 -8.53 8.21
N ALA A 41 6.22 -8.41 7.97
CA ALA A 41 5.50 -9.28 7.03
C ALA A 41 5.78 -8.94 5.55
N SER A 42 6.06 -7.69 5.23
CA SER A 42 6.38 -7.24 3.86
C SER A 42 7.86 -7.33 3.53
N GLY A 43 8.74 -7.47 4.53
CA GLY A 43 10.18 -7.42 4.35
C GLY A 43 10.72 -6.00 4.09
N LEU A 44 9.88 -4.98 4.26
CA LEU A 44 10.26 -3.58 4.12
C LEU A 44 10.74 -2.99 5.45
N PRO A 45 11.68 -2.04 5.45
CA PRO A 45 12.01 -1.25 6.64
C PRO A 45 10.79 -0.50 7.21
N ASP A 46 10.70 -0.40 8.54
CA ASP A 46 9.65 0.37 9.23
C ASP A 46 9.55 1.81 8.67
N ALA A 47 10.70 2.45 8.45
CA ALA A 47 10.79 3.81 7.92
C ALA A 47 10.13 3.97 6.53
N ASP A 48 10.17 2.94 5.71
CA ASP A 48 9.58 2.94 4.38
C ASP A 48 8.05 2.80 4.48
N ILE A 49 7.56 1.93 5.36
CA ILE A 49 6.13 1.84 5.67
C ILE A 49 5.61 3.18 6.22
N GLU A 50 6.33 3.81 7.14
CA GLU A 50 5.97 5.14 7.68
C GLU A 50 5.99 6.24 6.62
N ALA A 51 6.92 6.19 5.66
CA ALA A 51 6.96 7.13 4.55
C ALA A 51 5.76 6.94 3.63
N ILE A 52 5.42 5.71 3.29
CA ILE A 52 4.25 5.36 2.46
C ILE A 52 2.96 5.80 3.16
N GLU A 53 2.81 5.56 4.47
CA GLU A 53 1.66 6.04 5.25
C GLU A 53 1.63 7.57 5.43
N ARG A 54 2.70 8.29 5.07
CA ARG A 54 2.71 9.77 4.98
C ARG A 54 2.49 10.28 3.55
N GLY A 55 2.26 9.39 2.58
CA GLY A 55 2.04 9.74 1.18
C GLY A 55 3.32 9.90 0.37
N ALA A 56 4.43 9.31 0.79
CA ALA A 56 5.63 9.23 -0.04
C ALA A 56 5.37 8.36 -1.28
N THR A 57 6.11 8.65 -2.35
CA THR A 57 6.07 7.87 -3.58
C THR A 57 6.45 6.43 -3.31
N THR A 58 5.61 5.52 -3.80
CA THR A 58 5.80 4.08 -3.63
C THR A 58 6.15 3.44 -4.97
N THR A 59 7.12 2.54 -4.97
CA THR A 59 7.45 1.69 -6.12
C THR A 59 6.39 0.60 -6.33
N ARG A 60 6.40 -0.03 -7.52
CA ARG A 60 5.53 -1.17 -7.79
C ARG A 60 5.86 -2.38 -6.90
N ALA A 61 7.15 -2.59 -6.59
CA ALA A 61 7.60 -3.71 -5.77
C ALA A 61 7.08 -3.58 -4.34
N GLU A 62 7.28 -2.42 -3.70
CA GLU A 62 6.79 -2.16 -2.34
C GLU A 62 5.27 -2.33 -2.24
N ARG A 63 4.51 -1.86 -3.23
CA ARG A 63 3.06 -2.07 -3.26
C ARG A 63 2.68 -3.56 -3.32
N GLN A 64 3.43 -4.34 -4.09
CA GLN A 64 3.20 -5.78 -4.20
C GLN A 64 3.54 -6.48 -2.88
N ASP A 65 4.66 -6.13 -2.25
CA ASP A 65 5.11 -6.72 -1.00
C ASP A 65 4.13 -6.41 0.14
N ILE A 66 3.63 -5.16 0.21
CA ILE A 66 2.58 -4.77 1.16
C ILE A 66 1.27 -5.53 0.90
N ALA A 67 0.86 -5.71 -0.36
CA ALA A 67 -0.37 -6.44 -0.68
C ALA A 67 -0.28 -7.92 -0.27
N VAL A 68 0.87 -8.56 -0.49
CA VAL A 68 1.13 -9.93 -0.05
C VAL A 68 1.13 -10.02 1.48
N ALA A 69 1.79 -9.08 2.15
CA ALA A 69 1.84 -9.01 3.61
C ALA A 69 0.45 -8.86 4.24
N VAL A 70 -0.38 -7.94 3.73
CA VAL A 70 -1.76 -7.74 4.19
C VAL A 70 -2.60 -9.01 3.99
N CYS A 71 -2.47 -9.68 2.84
CA CYS A 71 -3.16 -10.93 2.58
C CYS A 71 -2.77 -12.03 3.58
N TRP A 72 -1.46 -12.20 3.81
CA TRP A 72 -0.95 -13.15 4.79
C TRP A 72 -1.41 -12.81 6.22
N LEU A 73 -1.29 -11.56 6.65
CA LEU A 73 -1.72 -11.10 7.98
C LEU A 73 -3.22 -11.31 8.19
N SER A 74 -4.05 -11.05 7.17
CA SER A 74 -5.48 -11.31 7.23
C SER A 74 -5.79 -12.78 7.49
N ASN A 75 -5.09 -13.70 6.81
CA ASN A 75 -5.31 -15.13 6.98
C ASN A 75 -4.86 -15.64 8.35
N ASN A 76 -3.74 -15.12 8.88
CA ASN A 76 -3.24 -15.54 10.19
C ASN A 76 -3.98 -14.87 11.37
N ALA A 77 -4.45 -13.63 11.21
CA ALA A 77 -5.29 -12.97 12.20
C ALA A 77 -6.64 -13.69 12.40
N VAL A 78 -7.20 -14.27 11.32
CA VAL A 78 -8.39 -15.14 11.40
C VAL A 78 -8.08 -16.43 12.15
N ALA A 79 -6.91 -17.03 11.92
CA ALA A 79 -6.49 -18.26 12.59
C ALA A 79 -6.32 -18.11 14.11
N HIS A 80 -5.98 -16.91 14.60
CA HIS A 80 -5.85 -16.62 16.03
C HIS A 80 -7.15 -16.21 16.73
N ARG A 81 -8.25 -16.05 15.99
CA ARG A 81 -9.58 -15.63 16.51
C ARG A 81 -10.63 -16.75 16.48
N ALA A 82 -10.27 -17.95 16.02
CA ALA A 82 -11.12 -19.15 15.97
C ALA A 82 -10.78 -20.11 17.12
#